data_AF-A0A821FBS6-F1
#
_entry.id   AF-A0A821FBS6-F1
#
_cell.length_a   1.000
_cell.length_b   1.000
_cell.length_c   1.000
_cell.angle_alpha   90.00
_cell.angle_beta   90.00
_cell.angle_gamma   90.00
#
_symmetry.space_group_name_H-M   'P 1'
#
loop_
_entity.id
_entity.type
_entity.pdbx_description
1 polymer ?
#
loop_
_entity_poly.entity_id
_entity_poly.type
_entity_poly.pdbx_seq_one_letter_code
_entity_poly.pdbx_strand_id
1 'polypeptide(L)'
;MKVENDVFCSFENSSIFIMEKESGQIRRKALGRGGELGTLYDARTDKLLLGNIFNSKLPEDALCEIDCHKSDFKYDESNSWSTTLEKLNIEAELKLNILSGQVDIEGNGKYLKTVNKSARVDRVTLSCMYQTTRQSVRIGFKGASECICSIAFEDTQATHVITDILWGANVFATFDLQKTTNSTQADVSGKLKASITKCAALLKAEGGVEAGFQDHEDFEKNQLSIHFSGDIEMDKIPITFHDAVAMIPEIPNKYKKLNQGRGVQIEYTFSPIEEVARYVRDKLPSRLESTIIMKSSDALVKRIEYTFDELLQESREIYSWIETFNSFRDHLPRKDMSNVTLAKVDMDSAMANFRQQLREYLVMLRTNAEEAKRTEQLIYKLLKEQLEGANKTTRAFVDTYRVLKNKCE
;
A
#
# COMPACT_ATOMS: atom_id res chain seq x y z
N MET A 1 8.31 14.19 -22.90
CA MET A 1 9.10 15.08 -22.02
C MET A 1 8.68 16.56 -22.03
N LYS A 2 8.37 17.23 -23.17
CA LYS A 2 7.82 18.60 -23.14
C LYS A 2 6.28 18.67 -23.13
N VAL A 3 5.62 17.67 -23.74
CA VAL A 3 4.16 17.65 -23.93
C VAL A 3 3.39 17.33 -22.63
N GLU A 4 3.98 16.60 -21.69
CA GLU A 4 3.31 16.31 -20.39
C GLU A 4 3.38 17.48 -19.41
N ASN A 5 4.45 18.27 -19.41
CA ASN A 5 4.55 19.47 -18.57
C ASN A 5 3.52 20.55 -18.95
N ASP A 6 3.17 20.67 -20.24
CA ASP A 6 2.17 21.64 -20.70
C ASP A 6 0.74 21.22 -20.35
N VAL A 7 0.46 19.91 -20.18
CA VAL A 7 -0.84 19.45 -19.70
C VAL A 7 -1.04 19.84 -18.23
N PHE A 8 0.01 19.78 -17.39
CA PHE A 8 -0.10 20.13 -15.97
C PHE A 8 -0.13 21.64 -15.67
N CYS A 9 0.54 22.49 -16.47
CA CYS A 9 0.41 23.94 -16.35
C CYS A 9 -1.02 24.46 -16.63
N SER A 10 -1.81 23.72 -17.40
CA SER A 10 -3.20 24.11 -17.71
C SER A 10 -4.19 23.87 -16.56
N PHE A 11 -3.82 23.06 -15.55
CA PHE A 11 -4.68 22.77 -14.38
C PHE A 11 -4.52 23.77 -13.23
N GLU A 12 -3.46 24.60 -13.23
CA GLU A 12 -3.21 25.57 -12.15
C GLU A 12 -4.22 26.74 -12.13
N ASN A 13 -5.04 26.95 -13.17
CA ASN A 13 -5.84 28.17 -13.31
C ASN A 13 -7.35 28.00 -13.58
N SER A 14 -7.95 26.80 -13.46
CA SER A 14 -9.38 26.64 -13.83
C SER A 14 -10.18 25.57 -13.09
N SER A 15 -9.66 24.98 -12.01
CA SER A 15 -10.45 24.05 -11.20
C SER A 15 -11.21 24.79 -10.10
N ILE A 16 -12.54 24.79 -10.18
CA ILE A 16 -13.40 25.13 -9.04
C ILE A 16 -12.96 24.22 -7.88
N PHE A 17 -12.52 24.82 -6.77
CA PHE A 17 -12.10 24.10 -5.58
C PHE A 17 -13.34 23.50 -4.89
N ILE A 18 -13.75 22.31 -5.32
CA ILE A 18 -14.85 21.56 -4.71
C ILE A 18 -14.22 20.50 -3.82
N MET A 19 -14.21 20.76 -2.51
CA MET A 19 -13.83 19.74 -1.54
C MET A 19 -15.09 18.96 -1.16
N GLU A 20 -15.03 17.64 -1.32
CA GLU A 20 -16.10 16.75 -0.89
C GLU A 20 -15.94 16.36 0.57
N LYS A 21 -17.06 16.20 1.28
CA LYS A 21 -17.07 15.68 2.65
C LYS A 21 -17.04 14.15 2.62
N GLU A 22 -16.26 13.53 3.50
CA GLU A 22 -16.34 12.11 3.79
C GLU A 22 -17.40 11.88 4.88
N SER A 23 -18.68 11.98 4.49
CA SER A 23 -19.83 11.99 5.42
C SER A 23 -20.70 10.72 5.35
N GLY A 24 -20.17 9.62 4.85
CA GLY A 24 -20.92 8.38 4.65
C GLY A 24 -20.06 7.16 4.95
N GLN A 25 -20.59 5.97 4.64
CA GLN A 25 -19.81 4.76 4.78
C GLN A 25 -18.55 4.80 3.93
N ILE A 26 -17.42 4.42 4.52
CA ILE A 26 -16.13 4.34 3.85
C ILE A 26 -15.61 2.93 3.86
N ARG A 27 -14.83 2.56 2.84
CA ARG A 27 -14.12 1.28 2.79
C ARG A 27 -12.63 1.52 2.82
N ARG A 28 -11.89 0.65 3.49
CA ARG A 28 -10.43 0.64 3.54
C ARG A 28 -9.91 -0.78 3.53
N LYS A 29 -8.85 -1.04 2.77
CA LYS A 29 -8.07 -2.28 2.92
C LYS A 29 -7.53 -2.44 4.34
N ALA A 30 -7.58 -3.67 4.87
CA ALA A 30 -7.09 -3.96 6.22
C ALA A 30 -5.57 -3.82 6.30
N LEU A 31 -4.84 -4.31 5.29
CA LEU A 31 -3.37 -4.23 5.17
C LEU A 31 -2.65 -4.80 6.41
N GLY A 32 -3.15 -5.92 6.93
CA GLY A 32 -2.62 -6.54 8.15
C GLY A 32 -3.04 -5.88 9.47
N ARG A 33 -3.81 -4.78 9.45
CA ARG A 33 -4.34 -4.15 10.67
C ARG A 33 -5.50 -4.99 11.21
N GLY A 34 -5.37 -5.46 12.45
CA GLY A 34 -6.39 -6.24 13.14
C GLY A 34 -7.47 -5.36 13.76
N GLY A 35 -8.72 -5.66 13.45
CA GLY A 35 -9.91 -4.96 13.94
C GLY A 35 -11.13 -5.87 13.88
N GLU A 36 -12.03 -5.67 14.84
CA GLU A 36 -13.29 -6.41 15.00
C GLU A 36 -14.49 -5.49 14.76
N LEU A 37 -15.68 -6.07 14.60
CA LEU A 37 -16.92 -5.29 14.52
C LEU A 37 -17.04 -4.40 15.77
N GLY A 38 -17.38 -3.13 15.54
CA GLY A 38 -17.49 -2.12 16.59
C GLY A 38 -16.19 -1.39 16.94
N THR A 39 -15.04 -1.77 16.39
CA THR A 39 -13.77 -1.07 16.62
C THR A 39 -13.87 0.37 16.12
N LEU A 40 -13.43 1.33 16.94
CA LEU A 40 -13.40 2.75 16.62
C LEU A 40 -12.30 3.08 15.60
N TYR A 41 -12.53 4.11 14.78
CA TYR A 41 -11.64 4.48 13.68
C TYR A 41 -11.48 5.99 13.52
N ASP A 42 -10.27 6.44 13.23
CA ASP A 42 -9.96 7.80 12.81
C ASP A 42 -9.63 7.85 11.31
N ALA A 43 -10.58 8.30 10.49
CA ALA A 43 -10.42 8.44 9.04
C ALA A 43 -9.45 9.58 8.66
N ARG A 44 -9.12 10.49 9.59
CA ARG A 44 -8.15 11.57 9.33
C ARG A 44 -6.73 11.04 9.18
N THR A 45 -6.43 9.95 9.88
CA THR A 45 -5.09 9.33 9.96
C THR A 45 -5.05 7.88 9.50
N ASP A 46 -6.21 7.34 9.08
CA ASP A 46 -6.47 5.92 8.83
C ASP A 46 -5.99 4.99 9.96
N LYS A 47 -6.37 5.30 11.22
CA LYS A 47 -5.99 4.51 12.40
C LYS A 47 -7.18 3.80 13.03
N LEU A 48 -7.02 2.50 13.29
CA LEU A 48 -7.86 1.77 14.24
C LEU A 48 -7.51 2.23 15.66
N LEU A 49 -8.54 2.59 16.42
CA LEU A 49 -8.41 3.03 17.81
C LEU A 49 -8.65 1.83 18.74
N LEU A 50 -8.23 1.94 20.00
CA LEU A 50 -8.32 0.85 20.97
C LEU A 50 -9.77 0.59 21.45
N GLY A 51 -10.66 1.57 21.31
CA GLY A 51 -12.05 1.46 21.76
C GLY A 51 -12.92 0.60 20.86
N ASN A 52 -13.96 0.01 21.45
CA ASN A 52 -15.04 -0.68 20.74
C ASN A 52 -16.39 -0.17 21.27
N ILE A 53 -17.36 0.06 20.38
CA ILE A 53 -18.70 0.48 20.79
C ILE A 53 -19.49 -0.61 21.51
N PHE A 54 -19.15 -1.89 21.33
CA PHE A 54 -19.83 -3.01 21.96
C PHE A 54 -19.10 -3.42 23.24
N ASN A 55 -19.83 -3.49 24.36
CA ASN A 55 -19.30 -3.93 25.67
C ASN A 55 -19.61 -5.40 25.99
N SER A 56 -20.33 -6.07 25.10
CA SER A 56 -20.82 -7.43 25.27
C SER A 56 -20.86 -8.13 23.91
N LYS A 57 -20.88 -9.46 23.93
CA LYS A 57 -20.94 -10.25 22.71
C LYS A 57 -22.25 -9.96 21.97
N LEU A 58 -22.14 -9.64 20.68
CA LEU A 58 -23.31 -9.45 19.82
C LEU A 58 -24.12 -10.74 19.72
N PRO A 59 -25.46 -10.68 19.75
CA PRO A 59 -26.30 -11.83 19.52
C PRO A 59 -26.23 -12.26 18.05
N GLU A 60 -26.44 -13.55 17.76
CA GLU A 60 -26.23 -14.11 16.42
C GLU A 60 -27.17 -13.49 15.36
N ASP A 61 -28.38 -13.09 15.76
CA ASP A 61 -29.38 -12.45 14.91
C ASP A 61 -29.05 -10.99 14.54
N ALA A 62 -28.17 -10.34 15.31
CA ALA A 62 -27.59 -9.04 14.98
C ALA A 62 -26.50 -9.13 13.91
N LEU A 63 -25.89 -10.32 13.74
CA LEU A 63 -24.84 -10.55 12.77
C LEU A 63 -25.45 -11.01 11.44
N CYS A 64 -24.86 -10.55 10.33
CA CYS A 64 -25.17 -11.03 9.00
C CYS A 64 -23.89 -11.54 8.36
N GLU A 65 -23.90 -12.80 7.94
CA GLU A 65 -22.78 -13.46 7.30
C GLU A 65 -23.19 -13.88 5.89
N ILE A 66 -22.41 -13.47 4.91
CA ILE A 66 -22.66 -13.72 3.49
C ILE A 66 -21.41 -14.36 2.90
N ASP A 67 -21.57 -15.55 2.32
CA ASP A 67 -20.54 -16.16 1.50
C ASP A 67 -20.36 -15.35 0.20
N CYS A 68 -19.12 -14.94 -0.07
CA CYS A 68 -18.75 -14.15 -1.23
C CYS A 68 -17.43 -14.63 -1.84
N HIS A 69 -17.22 -15.96 -1.87
CA HIS A 69 -16.03 -16.57 -2.44
C HIS A 69 -15.64 -15.99 -3.82
N LYS A 70 -14.47 -15.36 -3.87
CA LYS A 70 -13.90 -14.79 -5.10
C LYS A 70 -12.39 -14.87 -5.04
N SER A 71 -11.76 -15.25 -6.16
CA SER A 71 -10.30 -15.21 -6.30
C SER A 71 -9.93 -14.24 -7.42
N ASP A 72 -8.86 -13.49 -7.24
CA ASP A 72 -8.27 -12.65 -8.28
C ASP A 72 -6.74 -12.75 -8.23
N PHE A 73 -6.13 -12.70 -9.40
CA PHE A 73 -4.71 -12.90 -9.59
C PHE A 73 -4.17 -11.76 -10.46
N LYS A 74 -3.19 -11.02 -9.98
CA LYS A 74 -2.62 -9.87 -10.71
C LYS A 74 -1.11 -9.95 -10.67
N TYR A 75 -0.44 -9.49 -11.72
CA TYR A 75 1.00 -9.33 -11.70
C TYR A 75 1.39 -7.85 -11.65
N ASP A 76 2.51 -7.57 -11.03
CA ASP A 76 3.06 -6.23 -10.88
C ASP A 76 4.57 -6.21 -11.02
N GLU A 77 5.13 -5.24 -11.73
CA GLU A 77 6.59 -5.08 -11.84
C GLU A 77 7.19 -4.41 -10.59
N SER A 78 6.33 -3.99 -9.64
CA SER A 78 6.71 -3.35 -8.37
C SER A 78 7.68 -2.20 -8.58
N ASN A 79 7.49 -1.49 -9.69
CA ASN A 79 8.35 -0.42 -10.16
C ASN A 79 7.75 0.99 -9.94
N SER A 80 6.48 1.09 -9.57
CA SER A 80 5.75 2.34 -9.36
C SER A 80 4.78 2.15 -8.19
N TRP A 81 4.77 3.10 -7.26
CA TRP A 81 3.78 3.16 -6.19
C TRP A 81 2.37 3.28 -6.74
N SER A 82 2.14 4.18 -7.70
CA SER A 82 0.80 4.43 -8.24
C SER A 82 0.21 3.15 -8.85
N THR A 83 0.99 2.45 -9.68
CA THR A 83 0.60 1.20 -10.32
C THR A 83 0.35 0.08 -9.31
N THR A 84 1.25 -0.10 -8.33
CA THR A 84 1.08 -1.12 -7.29
C THR A 84 -0.18 -0.85 -6.46
N LEU A 85 -0.39 0.38 -6.00
CA LEU A 85 -1.55 0.75 -5.17
C LEU A 85 -2.87 0.65 -5.95
N GLU A 86 -2.88 1.00 -7.24
CA GLU A 86 -4.04 0.82 -8.11
C GLU A 86 -4.39 -0.66 -8.31
N LYS A 87 -3.41 -1.52 -8.61
CA LYS A 87 -3.64 -2.96 -8.79
C LYS A 87 -4.21 -3.62 -7.54
N LEU A 88 -3.85 -3.13 -6.36
CA LEU A 88 -4.36 -3.60 -5.08
C LEU A 88 -5.71 -2.99 -4.69
N ASN A 89 -6.27 -2.13 -5.56
CA ASN A 89 -7.51 -1.39 -5.32
C ASN A 89 -7.48 -0.62 -3.98
N ILE A 90 -6.36 0.05 -3.70
CA ILE A 90 -6.21 0.88 -2.50
C ILE A 90 -6.97 2.20 -2.70
N GLU A 91 -7.77 2.58 -1.71
CA GLU A 91 -8.61 3.78 -1.76
C GLU A 91 -7.76 5.06 -1.68
N ALA A 92 -8.21 6.14 -2.31
CA ALA A 92 -7.43 7.38 -2.47
C ALA A 92 -6.84 7.92 -1.16
N GLU A 93 -7.65 8.11 -0.11
CA GLU A 93 -7.16 8.59 1.19
C GLU A 93 -6.14 7.63 1.82
N LEU A 94 -6.38 6.33 1.67
CA LEU A 94 -5.47 5.28 2.17
C LEU A 94 -4.14 5.29 1.41
N LYS A 95 -4.15 5.54 0.09
CA LYS A 95 -2.93 5.71 -0.70
C LYS A 95 -2.09 6.86 -0.14
N LEU A 96 -2.70 8.01 0.12
CA LEU A 96 -2.00 9.17 0.67
C LEU A 96 -1.39 8.88 2.05
N ASN A 97 -2.11 8.10 2.86
CA ASN A 97 -1.66 7.73 4.20
C ASN A 97 -0.57 6.66 4.16
N ILE A 98 -0.57 5.76 3.18
CA ILE A 98 0.55 4.86 2.91
C ILE A 98 1.78 5.65 2.46
N LEU A 99 1.63 6.56 1.50
CA LEU A 99 2.76 7.29 0.91
C LEU A 99 3.43 8.23 1.92
N SER A 100 2.65 8.92 2.75
CA SER A 100 3.15 9.74 3.88
C SER A 100 3.59 8.91 5.10
N GLY A 101 3.43 7.58 5.05
CA GLY A 101 3.77 6.63 6.10
C GLY A 101 2.85 6.68 7.33
N GLN A 102 1.68 7.32 7.24
CA GLN A 102 0.67 7.40 8.30
C GLN A 102 0.16 6.02 8.73
N VAL A 103 -0.02 5.13 7.76
CA VAL A 103 -0.36 3.74 8.03
C VAL A 103 0.91 2.97 8.33
N ASP A 104 0.94 2.32 9.49
CA ASP A 104 2.01 1.38 9.76
C ASP A 104 1.76 0.07 9.02
N ILE A 105 2.58 -0.13 8.00
CA ILE A 105 2.55 -1.32 7.15
C ILE A 105 3.55 -2.31 7.76
N GLU A 106 3.19 -2.90 8.89
CA GLU A 106 3.96 -3.94 9.57
C GLU A 106 3.32 -5.32 9.40
N GLY A 107 4.05 -6.37 9.78
CA GLY A 107 3.62 -7.76 9.64
C GLY A 107 3.16 -8.10 8.22
N ASN A 108 1.88 -8.42 8.12
CA ASN A 108 1.21 -8.90 6.92
C ASN A 108 1.10 -7.90 5.77
N GLY A 109 1.11 -6.60 6.07
CA GLY A 109 1.06 -5.53 5.06
C GLY A 109 2.40 -5.27 4.36
N LYS A 110 3.51 -5.84 4.87
CA LYS A 110 4.90 -5.47 4.51
C LYS A 110 5.21 -5.53 3.01
N TYR A 111 4.43 -6.28 2.23
CA TYR A 111 4.51 -6.33 0.77
C TYR A 111 4.37 -4.96 0.09
N LEU A 112 3.71 -3.97 0.74
CA LEU A 112 3.65 -2.60 0.24
C LEU A 112 4.96 -1.81 0.46
N LYS A 113 5.82 -2.22 1.41
CA LYS A 113 7.14 -1.59 1.63
C LYS A 113 8.20 -2.10 0.63
N THR A 114 7.91 -3.16 -0.12
CA THR A 114 8.82 -3.83 -1.06
C THR A 114 8.81 -3.22 -2.47
N VAL A 115 8.96 -1.91 -2.57
CA VAL A 115 9.21 -1.28 -3.87
C VAL A 115 10.67 -1.50 -4.26
N ASN A 116 10.93 -1.94 -5.48
CA ASN A 116 12.29 -2.23 -5.94
C ASN A 116 13.07 -0.91 -6.09
N LYS A 117 14.10 -0.71 -5.26
CA LYS A 117 15.01 0.44 -5.35
C LYS A 117 16.26 0.16 -6.19
N SER A 118 16.50 -1.07 -6.60
CA SER A 118 17.66 -1.44 -7.42
C SER A 118 17.31 -1.39 -8.91
N ALA A 119 18.10 -0.68 -9.70
CA ALA A 119 18.00 -0.76 -11.16
C ALA A 119 18.56 -2.09 -11.72
N ARG A 120 19.36 -2.80 -10.91
CA ARG A 120 19.98 -4.09 -11.23
C ARG A 120 19.12 -5.28 -10.86
N VAL A 121 17.89 -5.09 -10.38
CA VAL A 121 16.96 -6.19 -10.13
C VAL A 121 15.75 -5.96 -11.02
N ASP A 122 15.34 -6.98 -11.76
CA ASP A 122 14.00 -7.03 -12.33
C ASP A 122 13.10 -7.76 -11.34
N ARG A 123 12.15 -7.01 -10.77
CA ARG A 123 11.18 -7.51 -9.81
C ARG A 123 9.86 -7.76 -10.52
N VAL A 124 9.24 -8.89 -10.23
CA VAL A 124 7.84 -9.14 -10.60
C VAL A 124 7.13 -9.77 -9.41
N THR A 125 5.96 -9.28 -9.06
CA THR A 125 5.14 -9.78 -7.96
C THR A 125 3.84 -10.35 -8.52
N LEU A 126 3.52 -11.59 -8.16
CA LEU A 126 2.21 -12.20 -8.38
C LEU A 126 1.36 -12.05 -7.11
N SER A 127 0.31 -11.24 -7.22
CA SER A 127 -0.70 -11.01 -6.19
C SER A 127 -1.80 -12.05 -6.31
N CYS A 128 -2.00 -12.86 -5.28
CA CYS A 128 -3.08 -13.83 -5.14
C CYS A 128 -4.05 -13.32 -4.07
N MET A 129 -5.25 -12.90 -4.47
CA MET A 129 -6.24 -12.27 -3.59
C MET A 129 -7.48 -13.15 -3.50
N TYR A 130 -7.80 -13.61 -2.30
CA TYR A 130 -8.95 -14.46 -2.03
C TYR A 130 -9.91 -13.72 -1.12
N GLN A 131 -11.19 -13.69 -1.50
CA GLN A 131 -12.33 -13.27 -0.68
C GLN A 131 -13.12 -14.52 -0.32
N THR A 132 -13.67 -14.55 0.88
CA THR A 132 -14.39 -15.70 1.40
C THR A 132 -15.76 -15.30 1.89
N THR A 133 -15.80 -14.43 2.88
CA THR A 133 -17.01 -14.16 3.65
C THR A 133 -17.06 -12.69 4.01
N ARG A 134 -18.26 -12.12 3.95
CA ARG A 134 -18.54 -10.80 4.48
C ARG A 134 -19.36 -10.95 5.75
N GLN A 135 -18.88 -10.34 6.84
CA GLN A 135 -19.54 -10.33 8.14
C GLN A 135 -19.89 -8.88 8.51
N SER A 136 -21.15 -8.60 8.79
CA SER A 136 -21.64 -7.26 9.16
C SER A 136 -22.52 -7.29 10.40
N VAL A 137 -22.65 -6.14 11.06
CA VAL A 137 -23.57 -5.94 12.18
C VAL A 137 -24.77 -5.08 11.77
N ARG A 138 -25.97 -5.55 12.08
CA ARG A 138 -27.22 -4.78 11.93
C ARG A 138 -27.40 -3.87 13.15
N ILE A 139 -26.76 -2.72 13.16
CA ILE A 139 -26.76 -1.80 14.32
C ILE A 139 -28.18 -1.39 14.76
N GLY A 140 -29.11 -1.23 13.81
CA GLY A 140 -30.51 -0.92 14.13
C GLY A 140 -31.31 -2.06 14.75
N PHE A 141 -30.76 -3.28 14.79
CA PHE A 141 -31.39 -4.39 15.48
C PHE A 141 -31.29 -4.18 17.00
N LYS A 142 -32.41 -4.36 17.71
CA LYS A 142 -32.51 -4.06 19.14
C LYS A 142 -31.44 -4.76 19.99
N GLY A 143 -31.16 -6.04 19.70
CA GLY A 143 -30.12 -6.78 20.42
C GLY A 143 -28.71 -6.19 20.23
N ALA A 144 -28.41 -5.59 19.07
CA ALA A 144 -27.13 -4.93 18.83
C ALA A 144 -27.04 -3.59 19.57
N SER A 145 -28.11 -2.77 19.52
CA SER A 145 -28.13 -1.45 20.16
C SER A 145 -28.17 -1.51 21.69
N GLU A 146 -28.61 -2.64 22.26
CA GLU A 146 -28.50 -2.93 23.69
C GLU A 146 -27.06 -3.20 24.14
N CYS A 147 -26.23 -3.79 23.26
CA CYS A 147 -24.80 -4.05 23.52
C CYS A 147 -23.91 -2.80 23.39
N ILE A 148 -24.44 -1.68 22.87
CA ILE A 148 -23.67 -0.46 22.65
C ILE A 148 -23.41 0.26 23.98
N CYS A 149 -22.14 0.59 24.22
CA CYS A 149 -21.66 1.39 25.33
C CYS A 149 -21.54 2.86 24.93
N SER A 150 -22.24 3.74 25.65
CA SER A 150 -22.23 5.18 25.37
C SER A 150 -20.88 5.85 25.64
N ILE A 151 -20.05 5.28 26.52
CA ILE A 151 -18.70 5.80 26.83
C ILE A 151 -17.79 5.78 25.58
N ALA A 152 -17.99 4.83 24.67
CA ALA A 152 -17.19 4.74 23.43
C ALA A 152 -17.36 5.97 22.51
N PHE A 153 -18.43 6.75 22.70
CA PHE A 153 -18.70 7.98 21.95
C PHE A 153 -18.02 9.22 22.55
N GLU A 154 -17.36 9.10 23.70
CA GLU A 154 -16.57 10.18 24.31
C GLU A 154 -15.17 10.28 23.71
N ASP A 155 -14.75 9.30 22.89
CA ASP A 155 -13.46 9.34 22.19
C ASP A 155 -13.49 10.38 21.07
N THR A 156 -12.86 11.54 21.34
CA THR A 156 -12.78 12.67 20.39
C THR A 156 -11.91 12.38 19.16
N GLN A 157 -11.16 11.28 19.15
CA GLN A 157 -10.40 10.85 17.97
C GLN A 157 -11.26 10.04 17.00
N ALA A 158 -12.29 9.36 17.50
CA ALA A 158 -13.13 8.49 16.71
C ALA A 158 -14.03 9.28 15.75
N THR A 159 -14.01 8.90 14.48
CA THR A 159 -14.87 9.47 13.43
C THR A 159 -15.80 8.41 12.85
N HIS A 160 -15.38 7.15 12.83
CA HIS A 160 -16.13 6.04 12.30
C HIS A 160 -15.98 4.78 13.17
N VAL A 161 -16.76 3.75 12.85
CA VAL A 161 -16.77 2.45 13.51
C VAL A 161 -16.79 1.35 12.46
N ILE A 162 -16.05 0.26 12.65
CA ILE A 162 -16.17 -0.95 11.80
C ILE A 162 -17.58 -1.54 11.93
N THR A 163 -18.30 -1.63 10.82
CA THR A 163 -19.65 -2.21 10.77
C THR A 163 -19.77 -3.40 9.83
N ASP A 164 -18.78 -3.59 8.96
CA ASP A 164 -18.67 -4.74 8.07
C ASP A 164 -17.19 -5.08 7.82
N ILE A 165 -16.91 -6.37 7.76
CA ILE A 165 -15.59 -6.95 7.53
C ILE A 165 -15.69 -7.89 6.34
N LEU A 166 -14.85 -7.67 5.33
CA LEU A 166 -14.59 -8.65 4.30
C LEU A 166 -13.38 -9.50 4.71
N TRP A 167 -13.61 -10.80 4.78
CA TRP A 167 -12.62 -11.81 5.12
C TRP A 167 -12.03 -12.46 3.86
N GLY A 168 -10.84 -13.01 4.01
CA GLY A 168 -10.14 -13.70 2.93
C GLY A 168 -8.67 -13.91 3.21
N ALA A 169 -7.83 -13.83 2.19
CA ALA A 169 -6.38 -13.82 2.33
C ALA A 169 -5.74 -13.21 1.08
N ASN A 170 -4.78 -12.31 1.26
CA ASN A 170 -3.94 -11.84 0.15
C ASN A 170 -2.51 -12.36 0.36
N VAL A 171 -1.91 -12.91 -0.70
CA VAL A 171 -0.55 -13.42 -0.71
C VAL A 171 0.16 -12.89 -1.94
N PHE A 172 1.40 -12.45 -1.76
CA PHE A 172 2.25 -11.82 -2.76
C PHE A 172 3.52 -12.63 -2.91
N ALA A 173 3.68 -13.27 -4.07
CA ALA A 173 4.90 -13.97 -4.45
C ALA A 173 5.76 -13.00 -5.27
N THR A 174 6.83 -12.49 -4.67
CA THR A 174 7.78 -11.57 -5.31
C THR A 174 8.99 -12.33 -5.82
N PHE A 175 9.30 -12.13 -7.09
CA PHE A 175 10.39 -12.74 -7.84
C PHE A 175 11.39 -11.65 -8.20
N ASP A 176 12.61 -11.76 -7.68
CA ASP A 176 13.71 -10.83 -7.89
C ASP A 176 14.79 -11.49 -8.74
N LEU A 177 14.90 -11.05 -9.98
CA LEU A 177 15.91 -11.50 -10.94
C LEU A 177 17.07 -10.51 -10.98
N GLN A 178 18.27 -10.98 -10.64
CA GLN A 178 19.50 -10.16 -10.65
C GLN A 178 19.99 -9.85 -12.07
N LYS A 179 20.42 -8.59 -12.27
CA LYS A 179 21.01 -8.13 -13.52
C LYS A 179 22.51 -8.40 -13.63
N THR A 180 22.91 -9.11 -14.68
CA THR A 180 24.30 -9.33 -15.09
C THR A 180 24.57 -8.57 -16.40
N THR A 181 25.81 -8.16 -16.64
CA THR A 181 26.20 -7.19 -17.68
C THR A 181 26.04 -7.65 -19.14
N ASN A 182 25.39 -8.77 -19.43
CA ASN A 182 25.32 -9.37 -20.77
C ASN A 182 23.93 -9.20 -21.43
N SER A 183 23.92 -9.01 -22.75
CA SER A 183 22.74 -8.75 -23.59
C SER A 183 21.66 -9.85 -23.59
N THR A 184 21.94 -11.02 -23.03
CA THR A 184 20.98 -12.12 -22.82
C THR A 184 19.92 -11.82 -21.76
N GLN A 185 20.08 -10.75 -20.99
CA GLN A 185 19.21 -10.43 -19.86
C GLN A 185 17.81 -9.90 -20.25
N ALA A 186 17.70 -9.09 -21.30
CA ALA A 186 16.40 -8.59 -21.75
C ALA A 186 15.45 -9.77 -22.04
N ASP A 187 16.01 -10.86 -22.56
CA ASP A 187 15.28 -12.10 -22.83
C ASP A 187 14.89 -12.84 -21.53
N VAL A 188 15.75 -12.90 -20.51
CA VAL A 188 15.43 -13.59 -19.24
C VAL A 188 14.39 -12.81 -18.42
N SER A 189 14.50 -11.48 -18.38
CA SER A 189 13.50 -10.60 -17.75
C SER A 189 12.15 -10.69 -18.46
N GLY A 190 12.17 -10.65 -19.80
CA GLY A 190 10.98 -10.83 -20.62
C GLY A 190 10.34 -12.20 -20.41
N LYS A 191 11.14 -13.26 -20.30
CA LYS A 191 10.68 -14.61 -19.95
C LYS A 191 9.99 -14.63 -18.60
N LEU A 192 10.64 -14.17 -17.52
CA LEU A 192 10.04 -14.14 -16.18
C LEU A 192 8.68 -13.44 -16.15
N LYS A 193 8.58 -12.28 -16.80
CA LYS A 193 7.31 -11.54 -16.93
C LYS A 193 6.26 -12.35 -17.67
N ALA A 194 6.63 -13.00 -18.78
CA ALA A 194 5.73 -13.85 -19.55
C ALA A 194 5.26 -15.07 -18.74
N SER A 195 6.15 -15.74 -18.01
CA SER A 195 5.81 -16.90 -17.17
C SER A 195 4.85 -16.51 -16.06
N ILE A 196 5.09 -15.41 -15.36
CA ILE A 196 4.20 -14.94 -14.28
C ILE A 196 2.86 -14.48 -14.83
N THR A 197 2.85 -13.80 -15.98
CA THR A 197 1.61 -13.40 -16.66
C THR A 197 0.78 -14.63 -17.06
N LYS A 198 1.45 -15.66 -17.62
CA LYS A 198 0.83 -16.94 -17.96
C LYS A 198 0.27 -17.62 -16.71
N CYS A 199 1.03 -17.67 -15.61
CA CYS A 199 0.58 -18.21 -14.33
C CYS A 199 -0.69 -17.50 -13.83
N ALA A 200 -0.70 -16.17 -13.83
CA ALA A 200 -1.86 -15.38 -13.41
C ALA A 200 -3.10 -15.67 -14.29
N ALA A 201 -2.92 -15.83 -15.60
CA ALA A 201 -4.01 -16.16 -16.52
C ALA A 201 -4.55 -17.58 -16.30
N LEU A 202 -3.67 -18.56 -16.09
CA LEU A 202 -4.05 -19.95 -15.82
C LEU A 202 -4.79 -20.11 -14.49
N LEU A 203 -4.37 -19.40 -13.45
CA LEU A 203 -5.05 -19.39 -12.14
C LEU A 203 -6.46 -18.80 -12.20
N LYS A 204 -6.74 -17.95 -13.19
CA LYS A 204 -8.09 -17.41 -13.45
C LYS A 204 -8.97 -18.37 -14.24
N ALA A 205 -8.39 -19.31 -14.98
CA ALA A 205 -9.13 -20.28 -15.77
C ALA A 205 -9.54 -21.47 -14.90
N GLU A 206 -10.82 -21.84 -14.92
CA GLU A 206 -11.29 -23.06 -14.25
C GLU A 206 -10.53 -24.28 -14.79
N GLY A 207 -9.89 -25.06 -13.91
CA GLY A 207 -9.06 -26.22 -14.28
C GLY A 207 -7.66 -25.90 -14.84
N GLY A 208 -7.26 -24.63 -14.96
CA GLY A 208 -5.99 -24.21 -15.58
C GLY A 208 -4.72 -24.56 -14.79
N VAL A 209 -4.86 -24.83 -13.49
CA VAL A 209 -3.76 -25.13 -12.56
C VAL A 209 -3.06 -26.45 -12.89
N GLU A 210 -3.80 -27.49 -13.29
CA GLU A 210 -3.22 -28.83 -13.51
C GLU A 210 -2.48 -28.95 -14.86
N ALA A 211 -2.90 -28.18 -15.87
CA ALA A 211 -2.32 -28.23 -17.22
C ALA A 211 -1.19 -27.19 -17.45
N GLY A 212 -1.18 -26.10 -16.70
CA GLY A 212 -0.41 -24.91 -17.04
C GLY A 212 0.96 -24.77 -16.37
N PHE A 213 1.22 -25.49 -15.28
CA PHE A 213 2.47 -25.42 -14.51
C PHE A 213 3.50 -26.50 -14.88
N GLN A 214 3.24 -27.24 -15.96
CA GLN A 214 4.15 -28.26 -16.50
C GLN A 214 5.27 -27.68 -17.38
N ASP A 215 5.19 -26.41 -17.78
CA ASP A 215 6.31 -25.73 -18.44
C ASP A 215 7.43 -25.48 -17.41
N HIS A 216 8.50 -26.25 -17.55
CA HIS A 216 9.71 -26.12 -16.75
C HIS A 216 10.53 -24.93 -17.24
N GLU A 217 10.15 -23.71 -16.86
CA GLU A 217 11.04 -22.57 -17.00
C GLU A 217 12.10 -22.60 -15.89
N ASP A 218 13.30 -23.05 -16.26
CA ASP A 218 14.46 -23.06 -15.38
C ASP A 218 15.14 -21.69 -15.40
N PHE A 219 14.87 -20.91 -14.36
CA PHE A 219 15.70 -19.77 -14.01
C PHE A 219 16.89 -20.26 -13.18
N GLU A 220 18.09 -19.75 -13.45
CA GLU A 220 19.27 -20.10 -12.67
C GLU A 220 19.05 -19.80 -11.18
N LYS A 221 19.22 -20.81 -10.32
CA LYS A 221 19.00 -20.71 -8.86
C LYS A 221 19.80 -19.58 -8.20
N ASN A 222 20.92 -19.17 -8.79
CA ASN A 222 21.78 -18.12 -8.26
C ASN A 222 21.36 -16.70 -8.72
N GLN A 223 20.43 -16.58 -9.67
CA GLN A 223 19.97 -15.30 -10.22
C GLN A 223 18.56 -14.91 -9.75
N LEU A 224 17.72 -15.90 -9.42
CA LEU A 224 16.35 -15.69 -8.98
C LEU A 224 16.25 -15.84 -7.46
N SER A 225 15.72 -14.82 -6.80
CA SER A 225 15.31 -14.90 -5.39
C SER A 225 13.79 -14.73 -5.29
N ILE A 226 13.18 -15.45 -4.35
CA ILE A 226 11.72 -15.51 -4.21
C ILE A 226 11.33 -15.22 -2.78
N HIS A 227 10.32 -14.38 -2.61
CA HIS A 227 9.79 -14.02 -1.31
C HIS A 227 8.26 -14.11 -1.32
N PHE A 228 7.70 -14.79 -0.30
CA PHE A 228 6.27 -14.76 -0.03
C PHE A 228 6.00 -13.80 1.12
N SER A 229 5.02 -12.93 0.91
CA SER A 229 4.50 -12.01 1.91
C SER A 229 2.98 -11.95 1.80
N GLY A 230 2.28 -11.45 2.82
CA GLY A 230 0.83 -11.30 2.76
C GLY A 230 0.16 -11.50 4.11
N ASP A 231 -1.17 -11.66 4.07
CA ASP A 231 -2.02 -11.69 5.25
C ASP A 231 -2.03 -13.04 5.99
N ILE A 232 -1.37 -14.05 5.43
CA ILE A 232 -1.20 -15.37 6.04
C ILE A 232 0.24 -15.84 5.94
N GLU A 233 0.68 -16.61 6.93
CA GLU A 233 2.01 -17.20 6.95
C GLU A 233 2.08 -18.45 6.06
N MET A 234 3.21 -18.62 5.37
CA MET A 234 3.50 -19.78 4.53
C MET A 234 4.62 -20.61 5.16
N ASP A 235 4.37 -21.89 5.42
CA ASP A 235 5.30 -22.79 6.15
C ASP A 235 6.63 -23.07 5.42
N LYS A 236 6.68 -22.83 4.10
CA LYS A 236 7.83 -23.14 3.26
C LYS A 236 8.28 -21.89 2.52
N ILE A 237 9.58 -21.71 2.42
CA ILE A 237 10.17 -20.65 1.60
C ILE A 237 10.56 -21.28 0.26
N PRO A 238 9.87 -20.98 -0.84
CA PRO A 238 10.22 -21.53 -2.14
C PRO A 238 11.54 -20.95 -2.62
N ILE A 239 12.40 -21.80 -3.19
CA ILE A 239 13.71 -21.42 -3.73
C ILE A 239 13.77 -21.51 -5.26
N THR A 240 12.73 -22.07 -5.89
CA THR A 240 12.60 -22.13 -7.34
C THR A 240 11.26 -21.55 -7.78
N PHE A 241 11.20 -21.11 -9.05
CA PHE A 241 9.96 -20.61 -9.65
C PHE A 241 8.83 -21.65 -9.55
N HIS A 242 9.16 -22.91 -9.83
CA HIS A 242 8.19 -24.01 -9.75
C HIS A 242 7.66 -24.22 -8.33
N ASP A 243 8.54 -24.23 -7.31
CA ASP A 243 8.10 -24.38 -5.92
C ASP A 243 7.14 -23.25 -5.51
N ALA A 244 7.45 -22.02 -5.92
CA ALA A 244 6.63 -20.85 -5.63
C ALA A 244 5.22 -20.98 -6.23
N VAL A 245 5.16 -21.38 -7.50
CA VAL A 245 3.91 -21.52 -8.23
C VAL A 245 3.08 -22.70 -7.70
N ALA A 246 3.73 -23.83 -7.34
CA ALA A 246 3.09 -24.98 -6.74
C ALA A 246 2.51 -24.71 -5.35
N MET A 247 2.95 -23.66 -4.66
CA MET A 247 2.39 -23.24 -3.37
C MET A 247 1.09 -22.45 -3.49
N ILE A 248 0.78 -21.87 -4.66
CA ILE A 248 -0.42 -21.03 -4.83
C ILE A 248 -1.73 -21.82 -4.60
N PRO A 249 -1.90 -23.04 -5.15
CA PRO A 249 -3.09 -23.86 -4.88
C PRO A 249 -3.27 -24.27 -3.41
N GLU A 250 -2.22 -24.18 -2.60
CA GLU A 250 -2.28 -24.49 -1.15
C GLU A 250 -2.78 -23.32 -0.31
N ILE A 251 -2.79 -22.09 -0.82
CA ILE A 251 -3.25 -20.89 -0.10
C ILE A 251 -4.67 -21.07 0.47
N PRO A 252 -5.66 -21.60 -0.29
CA PRO A 252 -6.97 -21.96 0.25
C PRO A 252 -6.95 -22.90 1.45
N ASN A 253 -6.10 -23.91 1.44
CA ASN A 253 -5.98 -24.86 2.57
C ASN A 253 -5.39 -24.20 3.81
N LYS A 254 -4.62 -23.11 3.63
CA LYS A 254 -4.04 -22.33 4.73
C LYS A 254 -5.08 -21.43 5.38
N TYR A 255 -5.73 -20.54 4.62
CA TYR A 255 -6.65 -19.59 5.22
C TYR A 255 -7.90 -20.26 5.78
N LYS A 256 -8.32 -21.44 5.27
CA LYS A 256 -9.45 -22.21 5.81
C LYS A 256 -9.24 -22.67 7.26
N LYS A 257 -8.00 -22.68 7.76
CA LYS A 257 -7.68 -23.01 9.16
C LYS A 257 -7.85 -21.82 10.09
N LEU A 258 -8.07 -20.61 9.57
CA LEU A 258 -8.15 -19.36 10.31
C LEU A 258 -9.60 -18.90 10.42
N ASN A 259 -9.95 -18.32 11.57
CA ASN A 259 -11.26 -17.70 11.85
C ASN A 259 -12.45 -18.54 11.34
N GLN A 260 -12.49 -19.83 11.69
CA GLN A 260 -13.57 -20.75 11.32
C GLN A 260 -13.76 -20.93 9.80
N GLY A 261 -12.69 -20.80 9.02
CA GLY A 261 -12.72 -20.93 7.57
C GLY A 261 -12.80 -19.61 6.81
N ARG A 262 -13.03 -18.49 7.52
CA ARG A 262 -13.12 -17.16 6.91
C ARG A 262 -11.77 -16.65 6.40
N GLY A 263 -10.65 -17.10 6.95
CA GLY A 263 -9.35 -16.47 6.68
C GLY A 263 -9.11 -15.28 7.61
N VAL A 264 -8.53 -14.20 7.11
CA VAL A 264 -8.17 -12.98 7.85
C VAL A 264 -8.90 -11.77 7.29
N GLN A 265 -8.92 -10.66 8.01
CA GLN A 265 -9.54 -9.42 7.56
C GLN A 265 -8.73 -8.82 6.41
N ILE A 266 -9.39 -8.54 5.27
CA ILE A 266 -8.73 -7.97 4.09
C ILE A 266 -9.28 -6.59 3.71
N GLU A 267 -10.50 -6.25 4.14
CA GLU A 267 -11.13 -4.95 3.96
C GLU A 267 -12.17 -4.70 5.05
N TYR A 268 -12.29 -3.44 5.45
CA TYR A 268 -13.27 -2.95 6.40
C TYR A 268 -14.20 -1.97 5.74
N THR A 269 -15.48 -2.03 6.11
CA THR A 269 -16.42 -0.93 5.90
C THR A 269 -16.67 -0.26 7.25
N PHE A 270 -16.57 1.06 7.27
CA PHE A 270 -16.79 1.87 8.44
C PHE A 270 -18.02 2.74 8.25
N SER A 271 -18.87 2.81 9.27
CA SER A 271 -19.97 3.77 9.34
C SER A 271 -19.58 4.97 10.18
N PRO A 272 -20.01 6.19 9.83
CA PRO A 272 -19.78 7.37 10.66
C PRO A 272 -20.30 7.15 12.08
N ILE A 273 -19.50 7.51 13.09
CA ILE A 273 -19.84 7.26 14.49
C ILE A 273 -21.15 7.97 14.88
N GLU A 274 -21.40 9.15 14.31
CA GLU A 274 -22.63 9.92 14.48
C GLU A 274 -23.86 9.20 13.93
N GLU A 275 -23.72 8.40 12.88
CA GLU A 275 -24.83 7.61 12.33
C GLU A 275 -25.16 6.45 13.28
N VAL A 276 -24.14 5.77 13.80
CA VAL A 276 -24.29 4.72 14.81
C VAL A 276 -24.96 5.28 16.08
N ALA A 277 -24.55 6.47 16.52
CA ALA A 277 -25.07 7.13 17.71
C ALA A 277 -26.59 7.37 17.67
N ARG A 278 -27.18 7.50 16.46
CA ARG A 278 -28.63 7.72 16.31
C ARG A 278 -29.47 6.55 16.85
N TYR A 279 -28.91 5.35 16.89
CA TYR A 279 -29.58 4.15 17.40
C TYR A 279 -29.57 4.03 18.94
N VAL A 280 -28.81 4.89 19.63
CA VAL A 280 -28.67 4.89 21.10
C VAL A 280 -28.77 6.29 21.69
N ARG A 281 -29.51 7.18 21.02
CA ARG A 281 -29.57 8.61 21.35
C ARG A 281 -29.99 8.88 22.80
N ASP A 282 -30.88 8.06 23.33
CA ASP A 282 -31.38 8.07 24.70
C ASP A 282 -30.31 7.73 25.75
N LYS A 283 -29.21 7.09 25.35
CA LYS A 283 -28.11 6.66 26.24
C LYS A 283 -26.89 7.58 26.20
N LEU A 284 -26.86 8.57 25.31
CA LEU A 284 -25.69 9.43 25.12
C LEU A 284 -25.64 10.55 26.19
N PRO A 285 -24.48 10.77 26.83
CA PRO A 285 -24.34 11.79 27.87
C PRO A 285 -24.41 13.23 27.31
N SER A 286 -24.13 13.43 26.02
CA SER A 286 -24.15 14.73 25.33
C SER A 286 -24.43 14.59 23.82
N ARG A 287 -24.63 15.72 23.13
CA ARG A 287 -24.67 15.73 21.66
C ARG A 287 -23.25 15.51 21.12
N LEU A 288 -23.06 14.45 20.33
CA LEU A 288 -21.85 14.29 19.52
C LEU A 288 -21.70 15.50 18.58
N GLU A 289 -20.54 16.14 18.64
CA GLU A 289 -20.17 17.16 17.67
C GLU A 289 -19.91 16.51 16.31
N SER A 290 -20.41 17.14 15.24
CA SER A 290 -20.23 16.55 13.92
C SER A 290 -18.82 16.79 13.39
N THR A 291 -18.05 15.73 13.17
CA THR A 291 -16.69 15.85 12.64
C THR A 291 -16.74 15.86 11.11
N ILE A 292 -16.58 17.04 10.51
CA ILE A 292 -16.44 17.15 9.06
C ILE A 292 -15.04 16.68 8.68
N ILE A 293 -14.97 15.64 7.87
CA ILE A 293 -13.72 15.15 7.27
C ILE A 293 -13.72 15.58 5.81
N MET A 294 -12.70 16.34 5.41
CA MET A 294 -12.53 16.74 4.02
C MET A 294 -11.79 15.65 3.23
N LYS A 295 -12.23 15.38 2.00
CA LYS A 295 -11.50 14.51 1.07
C LYS A 295 -10.47 15.30 0.28
N SER A 296 -9.41 14.61 -0.10
CA SER A 296 -8.41 15.09 -1.06
C SER A 296 -9.00 15.04 -2.47
N SER A 297 -8.73 16.07 -3.27
CA SER A 297 -9.14 16.07 -4.68
C SER A 297 -8.40 14.99 -5.49
N ASP A 298 -9.03 14.42 -6.52
CA ASP A 298 -8.38 13.45 -7.40
C ASP A 298 -7.10 14.01 -8.04
N ALA A 299 -7.07 15.31 -8.33
CA ALA A 299 -5.90 16.01 -8.86
C ALA A 299 -4.75 16.00 -7.85
N LEU A 300 -5.03 16.29 -6.58
CA LEU A 300 -4.04 16.23 -5.51
C LEU A 300 -3.52 14.81 -5.30
N VAL A 301 -4.43 13.82 -5.30
CA VAL A 301 -4.06 12.40 -5.15
C VAL A 301 -3.07 11.98 -6.24
N LYS A 302 -3.42 12.24 -7.51
CA LYS A 302 -2.56 11.94 -8.66
C LYS A 302 -1.23 12.68 -8.60
N ARG A 303 -1.23 13.95 -8.14
CA ARG A 303 0.01 14.73 -8.02
C ARG A 303 0.95 14.14 -6.98
N ILE A 304 0.42 13.70 -5.83
CA ILE A 304 1.21 13.03 -4.80
C ILE A 304 1.75 11.70 -5.33
N GLU A 305 0.90 10.86 -5.93
CA GLU A 305 1.31 9.59 -6.55
C GLU A 305 2.45 9.78 -7.55
N TYR A 306 2.30 10.72 -8.49
CA TYR A 306 3.33 11.07 -9.47
C TYR A 306 4.65 11.48 -8.79
N THR A 307 4.58 12.34 -7.76
CA THR A 307 5.77 12.81 -7.07
C THR A 307 6.53 11.66 -6.40
N PHE A 308 5.83 10.71 -5.77
CA PHE A 308 6.46 9.54 -5.16
C PHE A 308 7.09 8.60 -6.18
N ASP A 309 6.49 8.45 -7.37
CA ASP A 309 7.05 7.65 -8.45
C ASP A 309 8.31 8.28 -9.04
N GLU A 310 8.33 9.60 -9.25
CA GLU A 310 9.55 10.30 -9.68
C GLU A 310 10.67 10.20 -8.64
N LEU A 311 10.36 10.44 -7.35
CA LEU A 311 11.36 10.31 -6.27
C LEU A 311 11.91 8.88 -6.14
N LEU A 312 11.08 7.87 -6.43
CA LEU A 312 11.53 6.49 -6.51
C LEU A 312 12.48 6.28 -7.68
N GLN A 313 12.21 6.88 -8.84
CA GLN A 313 13.09 6.79 -10.01
C GLN A 313 14.44 7.47 -9.76
N GLU A 314 14.45 8.66 -9.16
CA GLU A 314 15.68 9.34 -8.71
C GLU A 314 16.47 8.48 -7.71
N SER A 315 15.76 7.83 -6.78
CA SER A 315 16.40 6.89 -5.84
C SER A 315 17.10 5.76 -6.59
N ARG A 316 16.42 5.12 -7.55
CA ARG A 316 16.98 3.99 -8.30
C ARG A 316 18.25 4.34 -9.04
N GLU A 317 18.35 5.55 -9.58
CA GLU A 317 19.57 6.00 -10.22
C GLU A 317 20.72 5.96 -9.20
N ILE A 318 20.58 6.62 -8.05
CA ILE A 318 21.60 6.63 -7.00
C ILE A 318 21.93 5.21 -6.50
N TYR A 319 20.94 4.35 -6.27
CA TYR A 319 21.16 2.96 -5.84
C TYR A 319 21.93 2.14 -6.89
N SER A 320 21.67 2.35 -8.18
CA SER A 320 22.43 1.71 -9.27
C SER A 320 23.91 2.08 -9.22
N TRP A 321 24.22 3.35 -8.94
CA TRP A 321 25.60 3.81 -8.75
C TRP A 321 26.22 3.20 -7.49
N ILE A 322 25.51 3.20 -6.36
CA ILE A 322 25.98 2.59 -5.10
C ILE A 322 26.35 1.11 -5.31
N GLU A 323 25.50 0.35 -6.01
CA GLU A 323 25.77 -1.06 -6.32
C GLU A 323 27.00 -1.22 -7.22
N THR A 324 27.17 -0.33 -8.20
CA THR A 324 28.38 -0.28 -9.05
C THR A 324 29.62 -0.02 -8.22
N PHE A 325 29.60 0.96 -7.32
CA PHE A 325 30.74 1.25 -6.46
C PHE A 325 31.06 0.11 -5.50
N ASN A 326 30.03 -0.56 -4.97
CA ASN A 326 30.22 -1.73 -4.11
C ASN A 326 30.91 -2.88 -4.83
N SER A 327 30.69 -3.11 -6.13
CA SER A 327 31.42 -4.15 -6.87
C SER A 327 32.91 -3.84 -7.08
N PHE A 328 33.30 -2.56 -7.00
CA PHE A 328 34.70 -2.12 -7.11
C PHE A 328 35.27 -1.62 -5.78
N ARG A 329 34.62 -1.96 -4.66
CA ARG A 329 34.93 -1.41 -3.32
C ARG A 329 36.41 -1.51 -2.96
N ASP A 330 37.06 -2.62 -3.31
CA ASP A 330 38.48 -2.87 -2.97
C ASP A 330 39.46 -1.99 -3.77
N HIS A 331 38.99 -1.38 -4.86
CA HIS A 331 39.79 -0.55 -5.78
C HIS A 331 39.48 0.94 -5.64
N LEU A 332 38.50 1.32 -4.80
CA LEU A 332 38.08 2.70 -4.62
C LEU A 332 38.72 3.34 -3.37
N PRO A 333 39.08 4.63 -3.42
CA PRO A 333 39.50 5.36 -2.23
C PRO A 333 38.42 5.33 -1.14
N ARG A 334 38.83 5.11 0.12
CA ARG A 334 37.90 5.06 1.26
C ARG A 334 36.99 6.30 1.35
N LYS A 335 37.50 7.48 1.00
CA LYS A 335 36.76 8.74 0.99
C LYS A 335 35.53 8.68 0.07
N ASP A 336 35.68 8.09 -1.11
CA ASP A 336 34.59 8.00 -2.08
C ASP A 336 33.53 7.00 -1.60
N MET A 337 33.93 5.87 -1.02
CA MET A 337 33.01 4.93 -0.38
C MET A 337 32.22 5.55 0.79
N SER A 338 32.88 6.37 1.60
CA SER A 338 32.21 7.11 2.68
C SER A 338 31.19 8.10 2.12
N ASN A 339 31.53 8.86 1.08
CA ASN A 339 30.62 9.82 0.47
C ASN A 339 29.40 9.14 -0.18
N VAL A 340 29.60 8.00 -0.84
CA VAL A 340 28.52 7.20 -1.44
C VAL A 340 27.55 6.68 -0.36
N THR A 341 28.08 6.26 0.79
CA THR A 341 27.27 5.83 1.94
C THR A 341 26.50 7.01 2.54
N LEU A 342 27.13 8.18 2.68
CA LEU A 342 26.50 9.41 3.17
C LEU A 342 25.35 9.85 2.27
N ALA A 343 25.54 9.85 0.95
CA ALA A 343 24.49 10.23 0.00
C ALA A 343 23.20 9.38 0.16
N LYS A 344 23.35 8.08 0.44
CA LYS A 344 22.22 7.20 0.74
C LYS A 344 21.50 7.63 2.03
N VAL A 345 22.26 7.88 3.10
CA VAL A 345 21.70 8.30 4.39
C VAL A 345 20.97 9.64 4.28
N ASP A 346 21.55 10.60 3.56
CA ASP A 346 20.97 11.91 3.33
C ASP A 346 19.65 11.80 2.54
N MET A 347 19.63 10.94 1.52
CA MET A 347 18.42 10.69 0.73
C MET A 347 17.30 10.04 1.56
N ASP A 348 17.62 8.98 2.30
CA ASP A 348 16.63 8.31 3.16
C ASP A 348 16.10 9.28 4.24
N SER A 349 16.96 10.16 4.78
CA SER A 349 16.58 11.20 5.74
C SER A 349 15.68 12.28 5.12
N ALA A 350 16.00 12.75 3.91
CA ALA A 350 15.18 13.72 3.19
C ALA A 350 13.79 13.16 2.87
N MET A 351 13.72 11.89 2.45
CA MET A 351 12.44 11.21 2.21
C MET A 351 11.62 11.06 3.49
N ALA A 352 12.26 10.74 4.62
CA ALA A 352 11.57 10.64 5.91
C ALA A 352 10.98 11.99 6.36
N ASN A 353 11.73 13.08 6.22
CA ASN A 353 11.26 14.43 6.53
C ASN A 353 10.10 14.86 5.61
N PHE A 354 10.23 14.62 4.30
CA PHE A 354 9.15 14.90 3.35
C PHE A 354 7.86 14.15 3.71
N ARG A 355 7.95 12.86 4.03
CA ARG A 355 6.79 12.06 4.47
C ARG A 355 6.15 12.61 5.74
N GLN A 356 6.96 13.06 6.69
CA GLN A 356 6.47 13.67 7.94
C GLN A 356 5.70 14.96 7.66
N GLN A 357 6.27 15.89 6.89
CA GLN A 357 5.59 17.15 6.55
C GLN A 357 4.31 16.91 5.74
N LEU A 358 4.35 15.99 4.77
CA LEU A 358 3.18 15.64 3.98
C LEU A 358 2.08 15.06 4.88
N ARG A 359 2.43 14.21 5.85
CA ARG A 359 1.48 13.70 6.84
C ARG A 359 0.80 14.81 7.60
N GLU A 360 1.56 15.78 8.11
CA GLU A 360 1.02 16.89 8.90
C GLU A 360 0.02 17.72 8.09
N TYR A 361 0.36 18.05 6.84
CA TYR A 361 -0.54 18.77 5.95
C TYR A 361 -1.78 17.96 5.56
N LEU A 362 -1.66 16.64 5.33
CA LEU A 362 -2.82 15.79 5.03
C LEU A 362 -3.80 15.75 6.21
N VAL A 363 -3.31 15.66 7.45
CA VAL A 363 -4.19 15.75 8.63
C VAL A 363 -4.87 17.11 8.69
N MET A 364 -4.11 18.20 8.55
CA MET A 364 -4.64 19.57 8.57
C MET A 364 -5.71 19.80 7.50
N LEU A 365 -5.49 19.27 6.28
CA LEU A 365 -6.43 19.33 5.15
C LEU A 365 -7.77 18.68 5.52
N ARG A 366 -7.71 17.52 6.19
CA ARG A 366 -8.89 16.72 6.54
C ARG A 366 -9.65 17.27 7.75
N THR A 367 -8.96 17.93 8.68
CA THR A 367 -9.55 18.44 9.93
C THR A 367 -10.09 19.86 9.85
N ASN A 368 -9.54 20.71 8.97
CA ASN A 368 -9.87 22.13 8.96
C ASN A 368 -10.41 22.56 7.60
N ALA A 369 -11.74 22.58 7.47
CA ALA A 369 -12.41 22.98 6.24
C ALA A 369 -12.12 24.44 5.83
N GLU A 370 -11.89 25.34 6.79
CA GLU A 370 -11.61 26.76 6.51
C GLU A 370 -10.20 26.96 5.93
N GLU A 371 -9.23 26.18 6.40
CA GLU A 371 -7.84 26.24 5.93
C GLU A 371 -7.54 25.27 4.79
N ALA A 372 -8.44 24.37 4.45
CA ALA A 372 -8.23 23.29 3.49
C ALA A 372 -7.59 23.76 2.17
N LYS A 373 -8.08 24.87 1.59
CA LYS A 373 -7.52 25.45 0.36
C LYS A 373 -6.07 25.90 0.52
N ARG A 374 -5.75 26.55 1.65
CA ARG A 374 -4.39 27.00 1.96
C ARG A 374 -3.47 25.80 2.18
N THR A 375 -3.96 24.79 2.90
CA THR A 375 -3.21 23.55 3.17
C THR A 375 -2.90 22.79 1.88
N GLU A 376 -3.86 22.67 0.96
CA GLU A 376 -3.62 22.06 -0.35
C GLU A 376 -2.53 22.80 -1.13
N GLN A 377 -2.51 24.14 -1.12
CA GLN A 377 -1.43 24.92 -1.72
C GLN A 377 -0.06 24.65 -1.08
N LEU A 378 -0.01 24.49 0.25
CA LEU A 378 1.21 24.11 0.95
C LEU A 378 1.69 22.72 0.55
N ILE A 379 0.78 21.76 0.34
CA ILE A 379 1.11 20.43 -0.17
C ILE A 379 1.72 20.55 -1.58
N TYR A 380 1.08 21.25 -2.52
CA TYR A 380 1.64 21.42 -3.87
C TYR A 380 3.04 22.04 -3.86
N LYS A 381 3.26 23.04 -3.01
CA LYS A 381 4.58 23.65 -2.82
C LYS A 381 5.60 22.64 -2.30
N LEU A 382 5.25 21.89 -1.24
CA LEU A 382 6.11 20.85 -0.66
C LEU A 382 6.50 19.79 -1.71
N LEU A 383 5.53 19.31 -2.51
CA LEU A 383 5.77 18.32 -3.56
C LEU A 383 6.77 18.84 -4.61
N LYS A 384 6.60 20.10 -5.03
CA LYS A 384 7.48 20.74 -6.01
C LYS A 384 8.91 20.90 -5.48
N GLU A 385 9.05 21.46 -4.28
CA GLU A 385 10.36 21.70 -3.65
C GLU A 385 11.12 20.38 -3.43
N GLN A 386 10.43 19.34 -2.98
CA GLN A 386 11.03 18.02 -2.78
C GLN A 386 11.54 17.41 -4.09
N LEU A 387 10.75 17.48 -5.15
CA LEU A 387 11.12 16.93 -6.46
C LEU A 387 12.31 17.68 -7.07
N GLU A 388 12.29 19.03 -7.04
CA GLU A 388 13.41 19.85 -7.52
C GLU A 388 14.70 19.57 -6.72
N GLY A 389 14.57 19.42 -5.40
CA GLY A 389 15.69 19.09 -4.51
C GLY A 389 16.30 17.71 -4.80
N ALA A 390 15.46 16.70 -5.03
CA ALA A 390 15.91 15.36 -5.39
C ALA A 390 16.66 15.37 -6.72
N ASN A 391 16.07 15.94 -7.77
CA ASN A 391 16.67 16.02 -9.11
C ASN A 391 18.03 16.72 -9.09
N LYS A 392 18.17 17.80 -8.31
CA LYS A 392 19.45 18.50 -8.14
C LYS A 392 20.48 17.62 -7.44
N THR A 393 20.07 16.90 -6.39
CA THR A 393 20.93 15.99 -5.63
C THR A 393 21.42 14.84 -6.49
N THR A 394 20.52 14.15 -7.21
CA THR A 394 20.86 13.06 -8.12
C THR A 394 21.84 13.54 -9.19
N ARG A 395 21.55 14.68 -9.84
CA ARG A 395 22.43 15.24 -10.88
C ARG A 395 23.84 15.53 -10.35
N ALA A 396 23.94 16.19 -9.20
CA ALA A 396 25.23 16.50 -8.58
C ALA A 396 26.01 15.23 -8.20
N PHE A 397 25.32 14.22 -7.69
CA PHE A 397 25.90 12.92 -7.38
C PHE A 397 26.42 12.24 -8.66
N VAL A 398 25.58 12.11 -9.68
CA VAL A 398 25.95 11.49 -10.97
C VAL A 398 27.15 12.22 -11.60
N ASP A 399 27.14 13.54 -11.66
CA ASP A 399 28.24 14.31 -12.27
C ASP A 399 29.56 14.14 -11.52
N THR A 400 29.51 14.05 -10.17
CA THR A 400 30.70 13.79 -9.34
C THR A 400 31.30 12.42 -9.62
N TYR A 401 30.44 11.41 -9.79
CA TYR A 401 30.84 10.01 -9.80
C TYR A 401 30.96 9.41 -11.20
N ARG A 402 30.50 10.12 -12.24
CA ARG A 402 30.58 9.67 -13.64
C ARG A 402 31.99 9.33 -14.08
N VAL A 403 32.96 10.18 -13.75
CA VAL A 403 34.37 9.98 -14.09
C VAL A 403 34.95 8.77 -13.36
N LEU A 404 34.51 8.52 -12.12
CA LEU A 404 34.97 7.38 -11.33
C LEU A 404 34.42 6.05 -11.87
N LYS A 405 33.16 6.01 -12.28
CA LYS A 405 32.57 4.82 -12.91
C LYS A 405 33.26 4.45 -14.22
N ASN A 406 33.54 5.42 -15.10
CA ASN A 406 34.28 5.20 -16.36
C ASN A 406 35.72 4.70 -16.15
N LYS A 407 36.27 4.81 -14.94
CA LYS A 407 37.58 4.23 -14.59
C LYS A 407 37.48 2.82 -14.02
N CYS A 408 36.29 2.43 -13.56
CA CYS A 408 36.03 1.13 -12.95
C CYS A 408 35.45 0.13 -13.97
N GLU A 409 34.66 0.62 -14.93
CA GLU A 409 34.29 -0.10 -16.17
C GLU A 409 35.44 -0.06 -17.18
#